data_AF-A0AAQ3JSR8-F1
#
_entry.id   AF-A0AAQ3JSR8-F1
#
_cell.length_a   1.000
_cell.length_b   1.000
_cell.length_c   1.000
_cell.angle_alpha   90.00
_cell.angle_beta   90.00
_cell.angle_gamma   90.00
#
_symmetry.space_group_name_H-M   'P 1'
#
loop_
_entity.id
_entity.type
_entity.pdbx_description
1 polymer ?
#
loop_
_entity_poly.entity_id
_entity_poly.type
_entity_poly.pdbx_seq_one_letter_code
_entity_poly.pdbx_strand_id
1 'polypeptide(L)'
;MLSAKSYPILCHFPSSFPSLPKPQTPKPHSLSLSHIPALSSHSRLTRTLVPRKVLGIKPVTFPLWKRGLLQVCCDSVEREDFEASLQEEEKILGDRSGDGGGSGIDWTTSVPLFGLWAGLMYYVFQLAPDQTPYRDLYFLQKLLNLRGDDGFVMNEVLVALWYIMGLWPVVYGMLLIPTGRSSRRKIPLWPFLSVSFFAGAYALIPYFIIWKPPPPAVGEDEISRWPLNLLESKITAVITVAAGLGLIIYAGFANGEVWKEFYQYFRESKFIHIMSLDFLLFTTFSPFWVYNDMTARRWINKGFWLLPLTLIPFVGPALYLLLRPSLSALPMFLSSTTTEKD
;
A
#
# COMPACT_ATOMS: atom_id res chain seq x y z
N MET A 1 11.89 43.84 52.36
CA MET A 1 11.10 42.63 52.03
C MET A 1 9.66 42.91 52.41
N LEU A 2 8.83 43.28 51.43
CA LEU A 2 7.44 43.69 51.64
C LEU A 2 6.50 42.51 51.35
N SER A 3 5.61 42.28 52.31
CA SER A 3 4.63 41.19 52.41
C SER A 3 3.45 41.42 51.47
N ALA A 4 3.09 40.40 50.67
CA ALA A 4 1.90 40.42 49.83
C ALA A 4 0.72 39.74 50.56
N LYS A 5 -0.31 40.53 50.89
CA LYS A 5 -1.60 40.06 51.40
C LYS A 5 -2.49 39.63 50.23
N SER A 6 -2.97 38.39 50.27
CA SER A 6 -3.99 37.86 49.36
C SER A 6 -5.38 38.06 49.95
N TYR A 7 -6.30 38.63 49.17
CA TYR A 7 -7.73 38.71 49.50
C TYR A 7 -8.52 37.83 48.51
N PRO A 8 -9.44 36.96 48.96
CA PRO A 8 -10.32 36.22 48.06
C PRO A 8 -11.50 37.10 47.61
N ILE A 9 -11.71 37.19 46.30
CA ILE A 9 -12.85 37.86 45.68
C ILE A 9 -14.05 36.91 45.72
N LEU A 10 -15.04 37.26 46.54
CA LEU A 10 -16.32 36.59 46.67
C LEU A 10 -17.29 37.17 45.62
N CYS A 11 -17.59 36.43 44.56
CA CYS A 11 -18.61 36.82 43.59
C CYS A 11 -20.00 36.31 44.04
N HIS A 12 -20.80 37.19 44.62
CA HIS A 12 -22.24 37.04 44.80
C HIS A 12 -22.95 37.63 43.59
N PHE A 13 -23.65 36.84 42.77
CA PHE A 13 -24.71 37.36 41.90
C PHE A 13 -25.88 36.35 41.79
N PRO A 14 -27.12 36.84 41.64
CA PRO A 14 -28.34 36.26 42.17
C PRO A 14 -29.04 35.28 41.22
N SER A 15 -29.74 34.33 41.83
CA SER A 15 -30.65 33.37 41.21
C SER A 15 -31.99 34.02 40.84
N SER A 16 -32.11 34.54 39.63
CA SER A 16 -33.43 34.78 39.00
C SER A 16 -33.26 35.16 37.53
N PHE A 17 -33.43 34.19 36.62
CA PHE A 17 -33.72 34.48 35.22
C PHE A 17 -35.21 34.17 34.94
N PRO A 18 -35.94 35.09 34.30
CA PRO A 18 -37.34 34.87 33.92
C PRO A 18 -37.46 33.82 32.80
N SER A 19 -38.53 33.03 32.85
CA SER A 19 -38.85 31.96 31.91
C SER A 19 -38.90 32.44 30.45
N LEU A 20 -38.10 31.83 29.59
CA LEU A 20 -38.18 31.96 28.12
C LEU A 20 -39.50 31.38 27.59
N PRO A 21 -40.15 32.02 26.59
CA PRO A 21 -41.33 31.47 25.95
C PRO A 21 -40.99 30.25 25.10
N LYS A 22 -41.87 29.24 25.21
CA LYS A 22 -41.81 27.94 24.54
C LYS A 22 -41.84 28.09 23.01
N PRO A 23 -41.00 27.39 22.22
CA PRO A 23 -41.10 27.40 20.76
C PRO A 23 -42.42 26.75 20.32
N GLN A 24 -43.20 27.46 19.53
CA GLN A 24 -44.38 26.91 18.85
C GLN A 24 -43.92 26.02 17.69
N THR A 25 -44.27 24.74 17.74
CA THR A 25 -44.14 23.81 16.61
C THR A 25 -45.19 24.13 15.55
N PRO A 26 -44.84 24.35 14.27
CA PRO A 26 -45.84 24.43 13.22
C PRO A 26 -46.45 23.04 12.96
N LYS A 27 -47.79 23.01 12.89
CA LYS A 27 -48.61 21.83 12.56
C LYS A 27 -48.31 21.37 11.12
N PRO A 28 -48.29 20.05 10.84
CA PRO A 28 -48.17 19.55 9.48
C PRO A 28 -49.47 19.80 8.72
N HIS A 29 -49.39 20.50 7.59
CA HIS A 29 -50.49 20.54 6.63
C HIS A 29 -50.59 19.18 5.93
N SER A 30 -51.70 18.50 6.18
CA SER A 30 -52.15 17.33 5.43
C SER A 30 -52.50 17.74 4.00
N LEU A 31 -51.78 17.24 3.00
CA LEU A 31 -52.23 17.28 1.62
C LEU A 31 -52.71 15.89 1.20
N SER A 32 -53.92 15.93 0.64
CA SER A 32 -54.76 14.80 0.28
C SER A 32 -54.15 13.95 -0.82
N LEU A 33 -54.28 12.65 -0.62
CA LEU A 33 -54.09 11.53 -1.53
C LEU A 33 -54.96 11.70 -2.79
N SER A 34 -54.35 11.67 -3.98
CA SER A 34 -55.06 11.24 -5.20
C SER A 34 -54.08 10.81 -6.31
N HIS A 35 -54.32 9.58 -6.80
CA HIS A 35 -53.85 8.94 -8.04
C HIS A 35 -52.41 8.37 -8.10
N ILE A 36 -52.32 7.09 -7.73
CA ILE A 36 -51.29 6.12 -8.14
C ILE A 36 -51.83 5.35 -9.36
N PRO A 37 -51.07 5.20 -10.46
CA PRO A 37 -51.15 4.01 -11.29
C PRO A 37 -50.08 3.02 -10.83
N ALA A 38 -50.54 1.84 -10.42
CA ALA A 38 -49.69 0.73 -10.03
C ALA A 38 -49.01 0.13 -11.27
N LEU A 39 -47.67 0.15 -11.31
CA LEU A 39 -46.89 -0.65 -12.25
C LEU A 39 -46.36 -1.89 -11.52
N SER A 40 -47.14 -2.97 -11.60
CA SER A 40 -46.75 -4.30 -11.15
C SER A 40 -45.66 -4.88 -12.06
N SER A 41 -44.42 -4.93 -11.59
CA SER A 41 -43.36 -5.74 -12.23
C SER A 41 -43.38 -7.14 -11.64
N HIS A 42 -44.15 -8.04 -12.26
CA HIS A 42 -44.01 -9.47 -12.08
C HIS A 42 -42.90 -9.99 -13.00
N SER A 43 -41.72 -10.29 -12.46
CA SER A 43 -40.71 -11.08 -13.16
C SER A 43 -41.15 -12.55 -13.21
N ARG A 44 -41.89 -12.92 -14.27
CA ARG A 44 -42.15 -14.32 -14.59
C ARG A 44 -40.92 -14.93 -15.24
N LEU A 45 -40.40 -15.92 -14.55
CA LEU A 45 -39.46 -16.92 -15.03
C LEU A 45 -40.16 -17.74 -16.14
N THR A 46 -39.74 -17.58 -17.40
CA THR A 46 -40.09 -18.52 -18.48
C THR A 46 -38.83 -19.05 -19.12
N ARG A 47 -38.53 -20.29 -18.73
CA ARG A 47 -37.53 -21.19 -19.29
C ARG A 47 -38.03 -21.66 -20.66
N THR A 48 -37.41 -21.23 -21.75
CA THR A 48 -37.62 -21.82 -23.07
C THR A 48 -36.35 -22.53 -23.52
N LEU A 49 -36.39 -23.86 -23.40
CA LEU A 49 -35.53 -24.81 -24.10
C LEU A 49 -36.02 -24.94 -25.54
N VAL A 50 -35.17 -24.66 -26.54
CA VAL A 50 -35.25 -25.27 -27.88
C VAL A 50 -33.81 -25.46 -28.41
N PRO A 51 -33.48 -26.64 -28.97
CA PRO A 51 -32.11 -27.09 -29.21
C PRO A 51 -31.58 -26.65 -30.58
N ARG A 52 -30.27 -26.44 -30.71
CA ARG A 52 -29.64 -26.25 -32.03
C ARG A 52 -28.47 -27.20 -32.23
N LYS A 53 -28.78 -28.23 -33.03
CA LYS A 53 -27.96 -29.06 -33.92
C LYS A 53 -26.43 -28.98 -33.73
N VAL A 54 -25.91 -30.10 -33.22
CA VAL A 54 -24.54 -30.56 -33.40
C VAL A 54 -24.27 -30.73 -34.91
N LEU A 55 -23.33 -29.95 -35.44
CA LEU A 55 -22.72 -30.20 -36.74
C LEU A 55 -21.33 -30.79 -36.49
N GLY A 56 -21.13 -32.03 -36.93
CA GLY A 56 -19.95 -32.83 -36.66
C GLY A 56 -18.66 -32.19 -37.20
N ILE A 57 -17.67 -32.09 -36.32
CA ILE A 57 -16.28 -31.79 -36.67
C ILE A 57 -15.50 -33.09 -36.56
N LYS A 58 -14.88 -33.50 -37.67
CA LYS A 58 -14.04 -34.69 -37.79
C LYS A 58 -12.79 -34.55 -36.90
N PRO A 59 -12.29 -35.62 -36.26
CA PRO A 59 -11.00 -35.59 -35.58
C PRO A 59 -9.87 -35.53 -36.61
N VAL A 60 -9.03 -34.49 -36.54
CA VAL A 60 -7.76 -34.42 -37.25
C VAL A 60 -6.71 -35.17 -36.43
N THR A 61 -6.31 -36.33 -36.93
CA THR A 61 -5.17 -37.11 -36.47
C THR A 61 -3.86 -36.38 -36.79
N PHE A 62 -3.07 -36.06 -35.75
CA PHE A 62 -1.69 -35.60 -35.90
C PHE A 62 -0.76 -36.80 -36.18
N PRO A 63 0.13 -36.74 -37.17
CA PRO A 63 1.10 -37.80 -37.38
C PRO A 63 2.25 -37.71 -36.37
N LEU A 64 2.56 -38.86 -35.77
CA LEU A 64 3.84 -39.19 -35.15
C LEU A 64 4.99 -38.76 -36.07
N TRP A 65 5.86 -37.84 -35.61
CA TRP A 65 7.16 -37.60 -36.24
C TRP A 65 8.29 -38.06 -35.32
N LYS A 66 9.28 -38.66 -35.99
CA LYS A 66 10.33 -39.54 -35.48
C LYS A 66 11.35 -38.82 -34.58
N ARG A 67 11.89 -39.60 -33.65
CA ARG A 67 13.14 -39.37 -32.92
C ARG A 67 14.28 -39.12 -33.91
N GLY A 68 14.89 -37.93 -33.84
CA GLY A 68 16.19 -37.62 -34.41
C GLY A 68 17.19 -37.42 -33.27
N LEU A 69 18.15 -38.32 -33.16
CA LEU A 69 19.27 -38.26 -32.23
C LEU A 69 20.28 -37.24 -32.80
N LEU A 70 20.49 -36.10 -32.13
CA LEU A 70 21.64 -35.24 -32.38
C LEU A 70 22.47 -35.17 -31.10
N GLN A 71 23.57 -35.92 -31.14
CA GLN A 71 24.62 -35.96 -30.16
C GLN A 71 25.50 -34.72 -30.38
N VAL A 72 25.46 -33.79 -29.43
CA VAL A 72 26.40 -32.65 -29.36
C VAL A 72 27.36 -32.96 -28.22
N CYS A 73 28.64 -33.16 -28.56
CA CYS A 73 29.72 -33.23 -27.60
C CYS A 73 29.93 -31.83 -27.02
N CYS A 74 29.76 -31.68 -25.70
CA CYS A 74 30.27 -30.53 -24.96
C CYS A 74 31.49 -30.96 -24.15
N ASP A 75 32.59 -30.29 -24.43
CA ASP A 75 33.88 -30.43 -23.75
C ASP A 75 33.71 -30.09 -22.26
N SER A 76 34.21 -30.96 -21.39
CA SER A 76 33.85 -31.01 -19.96
C SER A 76 34.84 -30.29 -19.04
N VAL A 77 35.85 -29.62 -19.61
CA VAL A 77 37.04 -29.20 -18.86
C VAL A 77 36.98 -27.74 -18.36
N GLU A 78 36.28 -26.83 -19.03
CA GLU A 78 36.19 -25.42 -18.58
C GLU A 78 35.08 -25.13 -17.55
N ARG A 79 34.18 -26.10 -17.30
CA ARG A 79 33.05 -25.90 -16.39
C ARG A 79 33.44 -26.05 -14.91
N GLU A 80 34.46 -26.86 -14.62
CA GLU A 80 34.89 -27.11 -13.24
C GLU A 80 35.64 -25.93 -12.63
N ASP A 81 36.44 -25.19 -13.41
CA ASP A 81 37.19 -24.03 -12.92
C ASP A 81 36.31 -22.79 -12.69
N PHE A 82 35.24 -22.64 -13.48
CA PHE A 82 34.27 -21.55 -13.29
C PHE A 82 33.26 -21.83 -12.15
N GLU A 83 32.87 -23.10 -11.95
CA GLU A 83 32.08 -23.49 -10.78
C GLU A 83 32.90 -23.47 -9.48
N ALA A 84 34.20 -23.81 -9.53
CA ALA A 84 35.09 -23.73 -8.37
C ALA A 84 35.31 -22.29 -7.89
N SER A 85 35.50 -21.33 -8.81
CA SER A 85 35.69 -19.91 -8.47
C SER A 85 34.42 -19.24 -7.94
N LEU A 86 33.24 -19.61 -8.46
CA LEU A 86 31.96 -19.15 -7.92
C LEU A 86 31.61 -19.78 -6.57
N GLN A 87 31.97 -21.05 -6.35
CA GLN A 87 31.84 -21.70 -5.04
C GLN A 87 32.78 -21.06 -4.01
N GLU A 88 33.98 -20.64 -4.40
CA GLU A 88 34.93 -20.02 -3.47
C GLU A 88 34.51 -18.60 -3.06
N GLU A 89 33.91 -17.82 -3.97
CA GLU A 89 33.35 -16.50 -3.65
C GLU A 89 32.06 -16.61 -2.80
N GLU A 90 31.20 -17.62 -3.04
CA GLU A 90 30.05 -17.94 -2.19
C GLU A 90 30.46 -18.45 -0.81
N LYS A 91 31.55 -19.23 -0.73
CA LYS A 91 32.10 -19.77 0.51
C LYS A 91 32.80 -18.70 1.36
N ILE A 92 33.47 -17.71 0.76
CA ILE A 92 34.08 -16.59 1.48
C ILE A 92 33.02 -15.63 2.06
N LEU A 93 31.82 -15.54 1.47
CA LEU A 93 30.69 -14.81 2.07
C LEU A 93 29.89 -15.67 3.09
N GLY A 94 29.98 -17.00 2.99
CA GLY A 94 29.31 -17.97 3.86
C GLY A 94 30.04 -18.28 5.17
N ASP A 95 31.36 -18.06 5.25
CA ASP A 95 32.17 -18.52 6.39
C ASP A 95 32.14 -17.60 7.63
N ARG A 96 31.33 -16.53 7.61
CA ARG A 96 31.04 -15.71 8.80
C ARG A 96 29.84 -16.20 9.63
N SER A 97 29.20 -17.30 9.23
CA SER A 97 28.14 -17.95 10.01
C SER A 97 28.57 -19.35 10.43
N GLY A 98 29.62 -19.40 11.26
CA GLY A 98 30.05 -20.59 11.96
C GLY A 98 29.11 -20.91 13.12
N ASP A 99 28.27 -21.92 12.88
CA ASP A 99 27.85 -23.03 13.74
C ASP A 99 27.32 -22.79 15.17
N GLY A 100 26.18 -23.43 15.45
CA GLY A 100 25.50 -23.42 16.74
C GLY A 100 24.06 -23.91 16.61
N GLY A 101 23.90 -25.23 16.43
CA GLY A 101 22.63 -25.90 16.24
C GLY A 101 21.51 -25.52 17.23
N GLY A 102 20.32 -25.29 16.66
CA GLY A 102 19.08 -25.10 17.39
C GLY A 102 18.06 -24.42 16.48
N SER A 103 16.86 -25.00 16.39
CA SER A 103 15.69 -24.43 15.70
C SER A 103 15.31 -23.06 16.32
N GLY A 104 16.05 -22.02 15.98
CA GLY A 104 15.81 -20.64 16.33
C GLY A 104 15.23 -19.91 15.14
N ILE A 105 14.09 -19.26 15.32
CA ILE A 105 13.61 -18.19 14.44
C ILE A 105 14.73 -17.12 14.34
N ASP A 106 14.67 -16.15 13.42
CA ASP A 106 15.63 -15.04 13.42
C ASP A 106 14.98 -13.92 14.25
N TRP A 107 14.97 -14.07 15.58
CA TRP A 107 14.09 -13.37 16.54
C TRP A 107 14.41 -11.88 16.71
N THR A 108 15.64 -11.43 16.41
CA THR A 108 16.12 -10.10 16.83
C THR A 108 15.52 -8.94 16.03
N THR A 109 15.14 -9.15 14.76
CA THR A 109 14.52 -8.11 13.93
C THR A 109 13.00 -8.03 14.14
N SER A 110 12.34 -9.15 14.43
CA SER A 110 10.88 -9.21 14.58
C SER A 110 10.38 -8.65 15.92
N VAL A 111 11.14 -8.80 17.02
CA VAL A 111 10.77 -8.29 18.35
C VAL A 111 10.59 -6.76 18.41
N PRO A 112 11.53 -5.92 17.94
CA PRO A 112 11.35 -4.46 17.98
C PRO A 112 10.20 -4.02 17.09
N LEU A 113 9.98 -4.67 15.95
CA LEU A 113 8.87 -4.35 15.06
C LEU A 113 7.52 -4.74 15.66
N PHE A 114 7.45 -5.86 16.38
CA PHE A 114 6.27 -6.23 17.16
C PHE A 114 6.01 -5.24 18.31
N GLY A 115 7.04 -4.83 19.04
CA GLY A 115 6.93 -3.81 20.09
C GLY A 115 6.44 -2.47 19.53
N LEU A 116 6.98 -2.04 18.38
CA LEU A 116 6.53 -0.84 17.67
C LEU A 116 5.06 -0.97 17.27
N TRP A 117 4.66 -2.09 16.67
CA TRP A 117 3.28 -2.33 16.27
C TRP A 117 2.32 -2.32 17.45
N ALA A 118 2.65 -3.06 18.52
CA ALA A 118 1.82 -3.11 19.73
C ALA A 118 1.71 -1.72 20.39
N GLY A 119 2.81 -0.97 20.44
CA GLY A 119 2.83 0.40 20.94
C GLY A 119 1.98 1.34 20.08
N LEU A 120 2.05 1.22 18.75
CA LEU A 120 1.21 1.98 17.81
C LEU A 120 -0.27 1.65 17.99
N MET A 121 -0.63 0.36 18.10
CA MET A 121 -2.02 -0.04 18.33
C MET A 121 -2.53 0.48 19.67
N TYR A 122 -1.74 0.38 20.74
CA TYR A 122 -2.08 0.96 22.04
C TYR A 122 -2.28 2.48 21.93
N TYR A 123 -1.37 3.18 21.25
CA TYR A 123 -1.47 4.62 21.04
C TYR A 123 -2.74 5.01 20.27
N VAL A 124 -2.99 4.37 19.13
CA VAL A 124 -4.14 4.63 18.27
C VAL A 124 -5.47 4.42 18.99
N PHE A 125 -5.60 3.38 19.81
CA PHE A 125 -6.84 3.13 20.52
C PHE A 125 -7.01 4.00 21.76
N GLN A 126 -5.95 4.22 22.55
CA GLN A 126 -6.05 4.79 23.90
C GLN A 126 -5.60 6.25 24.01
N LEU A 127 -4.64 6.69 23.20
CA LEU A 127 -3.95 7.98 23.38
C LEU A 127 -4.18 8.98 22.24
N ALA A 128 -4.59 8.51 21.06
CA ALA A 128 -4.89 9.38 19.94
C ALA A 128 -5.99 10.40 20.32
N PRO A 129 -5.85 11.67 19.90
CA PRO A 129 -6.80 12.71 20.26
C PRO A 129 -8.19 12.36 19.72
N ASP A 130 -9.22 12.44 20.55
CA ASP A 130 -10.59 12.06 20.17
C ASP A 130 -11.59 13.13 20.64
N GLN A 131 -11.32 14.39 20.29
CA GLN A 131 -12.12 15.53 20.72
C GLN A 131 -13.33 15.75 19.78
N THR A 132 -13.29 15.23 18.56
CA THR A 132 -14.30 15.51 17.52
C THR A 132 -14.85 14.27 16.79
N PRO A 133 -15.37 13.25 17.48
CA PRO A 133 -15.81 11.99 16.85
C PRO A 133 -16.91 12.16 15.80
N TYR A 134 -17.84 13.10 15.99
CA TYR A 134 -18.90 13.39 15.00
C TYR A 134 -18.35 14.02 13.72
N ARG A 135 -17.35 14.91 13.86
CA ARG A 135 -16.67 15.56 12.72
C ARG A 135 -15.86 14.53 11.94
N ASP A 136 -15.20 13.60 12.64
CA ASP A 136 -14.41 12.54 12.03
C ASP A 136 -15.28 11.63 11.16
N LEU A 137 -16.44 11.19 11.67
CA LEU A 137 -17.39 10.39 10.88
C LEU A 137 -17.92 11.17 9.67
N TYR A 138 -18.20 12.46 9.85
CA TYR A 138 -18.63 13.34 8.77
C TYR A 138 -17.56 13.47 7.67
N PHE A 139 -16.30 13.74 8.05
CA PHE A 139 -15.18 13.81 7.11
C PHE A 139 -14.97 12.48 6.40
N LEU A 140 -15.02 11.36 7.10
CA LEU A 140 -14.89 10.04 6.48
C LEU A 140 -15.99 9.79 5.45
N GLN A 141 -17.25 10.09 5.78
CA GLN A 141 -18.37 9.96 4.83
C GLN A 141 -18.19 10.84 3.59
N LYS A 142 -17.68 12.05 3.77
CA LYS A 142 -17.44 12.99 2.68
C LYS A 142 -16.27 12.57 1.79
N LEU A 143 -15.18 12.10 2.38
CA LEU A 143 -14.00 11.60 1.67
C LEU A 143 -14.27 10.27 0.94
N LEU A 144 -15.19 9.45 1.44
CA LEU A 144 -15.71 8.27 0.76
C LEU A 144 -16.80 8.60 -0.28
N ASN A 145 -17.13 9.87 -0.47
CA ASN A 145 -18.21 10.33 -1.34
C ASN A 145 -19.58 9.68 -1.04
N LEU A 146 -19.80 9.28 0.22
CA LEU A 146 -21.08 8.72 0.72
C LEU A 146 -22.08 9.83 1.05
N ARG A 147 -21.58 11.04 1.27
CA ARG A 147 -22.38 12.25 1.46
C ARG A 147 -22.22 13.13 0.22
N GLY A 148 -23.35 13.58 -0.34
CA GLY A 148 -23.38 14.46 -1.50
C GLY A 148 -22.91 15.88 -1.19
N ASP A 149 -23.02 16.75 -2.19
CA ASP A 149 -22.64 18.16 -2.05
C ASP A 149 -23.61 18.90 -1.13
N ASP A 150 -23.14 19.20 0.09
CA ASP A 150 -23.83 20.00 1.10
C ASP A 150 -23.29 21.43 1.19
N GLY A 151 -22.47 21.85 0.21
CA GLY A 151 -21.87 23.19 0.13
C GLY A 151 -20.67 23.40 1.06
N PHE A 152 -20.30 22.41 1.88
CA PHE A 152 -19.10 22.50 2.71
C PHE A 152 -17.84 22.21 1.88
N VAL A 153 -16.91 23.17 1.83
CA VAL A 153 -15.61 22.96 1.17
C VAL A 153 -14.67 22.27 2.15
N MET A 154 -14.17 21.12 1.73
CA MET A 154 -13.25 20.29 2.49
C MET A 154 -11.83 20.90 2.43
N ASN A 155 -11.12 20.90 3.55
CA ASN A 155 -9.72 21.34 3.62
C ASN A 155 -8.84 20.62 2.58
N GLU A 156 -8.12 21.39 1.76
CA GLU A 156 -7.38 20.91 0.59
C GLU A 156 -6.25 19.95 0.97
N VAL A 157 -5.54 20.23 2.07
CA VAL A 157 -4.47 19.38 2.59
C VAL A 157 -5.02 18.04 3.06
N LEU A 158 -6.19 18.04 3.73
CA LEU A 158 -6.84 16.81 4.17
C LEU A 158 -7.29 15.96 2.98
N VAL A 159 -7.85 16.58 1.94
CA VAL A 159 -8.25 15.90 0.70
C VAL A 159 -7.04 15.28 0.00
N ALA A 160 -5.95 16.03 -0.13
CA ALA A 160 -4.71 15.54 -0.71
C ALA A 160 -4.15 14.35 0.07
N LEU A 161 -4.12 14.44 1.40
CA LEU A 161 -3.67 13.38 2.29
C LEU A 161 -4.54 12.12 2.13
N TRP A 162 -5.85 12.24 2.12
CA TRP A 162 -6.74 11.09 1.93
C TRP A 162 -6.47 10.36 0.62
N TYR A 163 -6.36 11.08 -0.49
CA TYR A 163 -6.13 10.45 -1.79
C TYR A 163 -4.73 9.85 -1.92
N ILE A 164 -3.70 10.48 -1.35
CA ILE A 164 -2.34 9.90 -1.38
C ILE A 164 -2.26 8.65 -0.50
N MET A 165 -3.03 8.57 0.59
CA MET A 165 -3.20 7.35 1.37
C MET A 165 -3.78 6.19 0.55
N GLY A 166 -4.71 6.46 -0.36
CA GLY A 166 -5.20 5.47 -1.31
C GLY A 166 -4.16 4.99 -2.33
N LEU A 167 -3.14 5.80 -2.62
CA LEU A 167 -2.04 5.46 -3.54
C LEU A 167 -0.90 4.67 -2.86
N TRP A 168 -0.71 4.83 -1.55
CA TRP A 168 0.36 4.14 -0.81
C TRP A 168 0.32 2.60 -0.92
N PRO A 169 -0.85 1.93 -0.76
CA PRO A 169 -0.95 0.49 -1.00
C PRO A 169 -0.59 0.07 -2.43
N VAL A 170 -0.74 0.94 -3.42
CA VAL A 170 -0.29 0.66 -4.79
C VAL A 170 1.24 0.63 -4.84
N VAL A 171 1.91 1.64 -4.28
CA VAL A 171 3.38 1.71 -4.15
C VAL A 171 3.91 0.48 -3.41
N TYR A 172 3.33 0.18 -2.25
CA TYR A 172 3.72 -0.99 -1.46
C TYR A 172 3.36 -2.31 -2.16
N GLY A 173 2.29 -2.37 -2.95
CA GLY A 173 1.98 -3.54 -3.79
C GLY A 173 3.06 -3.79 -4.83
N MET A 174 3.55 -2.74 -5.51
CA MET A 174 4.63 -2.83 -6.49
C MET A 174 5.98 -3.23 -5.89
N LEU A 175 6.23 -2.88 -4.62
CA LEU A 175 7.43 -3.28 -3.89
C LEU A 175 7.30 -4.70 -3.34
N LEU A 176 6.21 -4.98 -2.60
CA LEU A 176 6.08 -6.18 -1.78
C LEU A 176 5.59 -7.40 -2.55
N ILE A 177 4.74 -7.26 -3.58
CA ILE A 177 4.21 -8.46 -4.27
C ILE A 177 5.33 -9.19 -5.05
N PRO A 178 6.26 -8.51 -5.73
CA PRO A 178 7.38 -9.20 -6.38
C PRO A 178 8.47 -9.67 -5.40
N THR A 179 8.85 -8.86 -4.40
CA THR A 179 10.06 -9.13 -3.57
C THR A 179 9.78 -9.28 -2.08
N GLY A 180 8.55 -9.05 -1.63
CA GLY A 180 8.11 -9.22 -0.25
C GLY A 180 7.47 -10.57 0.03
N ARG A 181 7.51 -11.54 -0.89
CA ARG A 181 7.11 -12.93 -0.59
C ARG A 181 8.21 -13.61 0.20
N SER A 182 7.86 -14.53 1.10
CA SER A 182 8.86 -15.36 1.78
C SER A 182 8.91 -16.73 1.14
N SER A 183 10.11 -17.18 0.78
CA SER A 183 10.37 -18.53 0.26
C SER A 183 10.12 -19.62 1.31
N ARG A 184 10.37 -19.31 2.59
CA ARG A 184 10.25 -20.26 3.71
C ARG A 184 8.84 -20.39 4.29
N ARG A 185 8.01 -19.34 4.21
CA ARG A 185 6.67 -19.33 4.84
C ARG A 185 5.59 -18.91 3.84
N LYS A 186 4.67 -19.84 3.54
CA LYS A 186 3.56 -19.68 2.58
C LYS A 186 2.40 -18.82 3.14
N ILE A 187 2.69 -17.66 3.72
CA ILE A 187 1.63 -16.71 4.12
C ILE A 187 1.42 -15.74 2.95
N PRO A 188 0.20 -15.64 2.40
CA PRO A 188 -0.06 -14.72 1.31
C PRO A 188 -0.03 -13.26 1.81
N LEU A 189 0.65 -12.38 1.07
CA LEU A 189 0.68 -10.94 1.34
C LEU A 189 -0.64 -10.24 0.99
N TRP A 190 -1.36 -10.75 -0.02
CA TRP A 190 -2.51 -10.06 -0.61
C TRP A 190 -3.59 -9.64 0.42
N PRO A 191 -3.94 -10.43 1.46
CA PRO A 191 -4.95 -10.01 2.43
C PRO A 191 -4.50 -8.77 3.21
N PHE A 192 -3.23 -8.73 3.63
CA PHE A 192 -2.67 -7.60 4.36
C PHE A 192 -2.62 -6.34 3.48
N LEU A 193 -2.27 -6.50 2.21
CA LEU A 193 -2.24 -5.41 1.24
C LEU A 193 -3.66 -4.88 0.93
N SER A 194 -4.65 -5.75 0.77
CA SER A 194 -6.04 -5.34 0.55
C SER A 194 -6.60 -4.59 1.75
N VAL A 195 -6.32 -5.05 2.97
CA VAL A 195 -6.76 -4.37 4.20
C VAL A 195 -6.04 -3.02 4.39
N SER A 196 -4.81 -2.86 3.88
CA SER A 196 -4.06 -1.60 4.00
C SER A 196 -4.68 -0.41 3.25
N PHE A 197 -5.61 -0.63 2.32
CA PHE A 197 -6.38 0.48 1.72
C PHE A 197 -7.28 1.20 2.73
N PHE A 198 -7.64 0.53 3.82
CA PHE A 198 -8.51 1.09 4.86
C PHE A 198 -7.76 1.32 6.17
N ALA A 199 -6.98 0.32 6.59
CA ALA A 199 -6.28 0.32 7.86
C ALA A 199 -4.80 0.70 7.72
N GLY A 200 -4.33 1.03 6.52
CA GLY A 200 -3.00 1.60 6.35
C GLY A 200 -1.84 0.64 6.58
N ALA A 201 -0.68 1.22 6.92
CA ALA A 201 0.53 0.52 7.33
C ALA A 201 0.30 -0.36 8.56
N TYR A 202 -0.65 0.00 9.45
CA TYR A 202 -1.01 -0.82 10.60
C TYR A 202 -1.43 -2.25 10.21
N ALA A 203 -2.01 -2.44 9.02
CA ALA A 203 -2.34 -3.74 8.47
C ALA A 203 -1.15 -4.49 7.88
N LEU A 204 -0.12 -3.79 7.39
CA LEU A 204 1.06 -4.39 6.76
C LEU A 204 2.15 -4.76 7.76
N ILE A 205 2.29 -4.03 8.87
CA ILE A 205 3.32 -4.31 9.87
C ILE A 205 3.25 -5.75 10.44
N PRO A 206 2.07 -6.35 10.74
CA PRO A 206 1.98 -7.76 11.11
C PRO A 206 2.62 -8.71 10.10
N TYR A 207 2.47 -8.41 8.81
CA TYR A 207 3.14 -9.17 7.76
C TYR A 207 4.66 -8.96 7.83
N PHE A 208 5.12 -7.72 8.02
CA PHE A 208 6.56 -7.40 8.13
C PHE A 208 7.22 -8.11 9.32
N ILE A 209 6.51 -8.30 10.43
CA ILE A 209 7.00 -9.03 11.63
C ILE A 209 7.26 -10.50 11.30
N ILE A 210 6.38 -11.10 10.50
CA ILE A 210 6.39 -12.53 10.18
C ILE A 210 7.23 -12.83 8.93
N TRP A 211 7.46 -11.81 8.09
CA TRP A 211 8.22 -11.90 6.87
C TRP A 211 9.69 -12.27 7.15
N LYS A 212 10.23 -13.18 6.34
CA LYS A 212 11.63 -13.59 6.40
C LYS A 212 12.28 -13.48 5.02
N PRO A 213 13.47 -12.86 4.92
CA PRO A 213 14.31 -12.97 3.72
C PRO A 213 14.84 -14.41 3.55
N PRO A 214 15.26 -14.85 2.34
CA PRO A 214 15.27 -14.12 1.07
C PRO A 214 13.97 -14.26 0.25
N PRO A 215 13.68 -13.31 -0.67
CA PRO A 215 12.57 -13.41 -1.60
C PRO A 215 12.65 -14.70 -2.43
N PRO A 216 11.51 -15.38 -2.68
CA PRO A 216 11.49 -16.49 -3.62
C PRO A 216 11.85 -15.99 -5.02
N ALA A 217 12.54 -16.82 -5.80
CA ALA A 217 12.74 -16.55 -7.21
C ALA A 217 11.36 -16.51 -7.90
N VAL A 218 11.02 -15.37 -8.49
CA VAL A 218 9.77 -15.23 -9.25
C VAL A 218 10.06 -15.57 -10.71
N GLY A 219 9.40 -16.59 -11.24
CA GLY A 219 9.49 -16.96 -12.65
C GLY A 219 8.86 -15.91 -13.57
N GLU A 220 9.42 -15.76 -14.78
CA GLU A 220 8.91 -14.81 -15.77
C GLU A 220 7.44 -15.08 -16.16
N ASP A 221 7.05 -16.35 -16.15
CA ASP A 221 5.68 -16.80 -16.41
C ASP A 221 4.70 -16.36 -15.33
N GLU A 222 5.15 -16.21 -14.08
CA GLU A 222 4.34 -15.75 -12.96
C GLU A 222 4.15 -14.22 -12.99
N ILE A 223 5.17 -13.46 -13.37
CA ILE A 223 5.13 -11.99 -13.47
C ILE A 223 4.09 -11.53 -14.50
N SER A 224 3.92 -12.29 -15.58
CA SER A 224 2.95 -11.97 -16.64
C SER A 224 1.48 -12.09 -16.20
N ARG A 225 1.19 -12.71 -15.05
CA ARG A 225 -0.17 -12.92 -14.57
C ARG A 225 -0.75 -11.65 -13.96
N TRP A 226 -2.06 -11.47 -14.06
CA TRP A 226 -2.76 -10.40 -13.35
C TRP A 226 -2.86 -10.74 -11.84
N PRO A 227 -2.62 -9.80 -10.90
CA PRO A 227 -2.34 -8.37 -11.09
C PRO A 227 -0.85 -7.99 -11.17
N LEU A 228 0.08 -8.95 -11.21
CA LEU A 228 1.54 -8.69 -11.23
C LEU A 228 1.98 -7.87 -12.44
N ASN A 229 1.43 -8.17 -13.62
CA ASN A 229 1.74 -7.42 -14.84
C ASN A 229 1.37 -5.93 -14.71
N LEU A 230 0.26 -5.62 -14.03
CA LEU A 230 -0.13 -4.23 -13.75
C LEU A 230 0.87 -3.55 -12.81
N LEU A 231 1.32 -4.25 -11.77
CA LEU A 231 2.23 -3.72 -10.75
C LEU A 231 3.67 -3.57 -11.26
N GLU A 232 4.09 -4.36 -12.24
CA GLU A 232 5.41 -4.25 -12.87
C GLU A 232 5.41 -3.29 -14.07
N SER A 233 4.23 -2.85 -14.54
CA SER A 233 4.10 -1.93 -15.66
C SER A 233 4.66 -0.54 -15.35
N LYS A 234 5.50 -0.03 -16.27
CA LYS A 234 6.01 1.35 -16.25
C LYS A 234 4.91 2.39 -16.35
N ILE A 235 3.81 2.08 -17.03
CA ILE A 235 2.68 3.01 -17.17
C ILE A 235 2.04 3.23 -15.81
N THR A 236 1.82 2.17 -15.03
CA THR A 236 1.27 2.27 -13.67
C THR A 236 2.21 3.07 -12.76
N ALA A 237 3.53 2.89 -12.89
CA ALA A 237 4.51 3.69 -12.16
C ALA A 237 4.44 5.18 -12.54
N VAL A 238 4.36 5.52 -13.84
CA VAL A 238 4.19 6.90 -14.32
C VAL A 238 2.90 7.52 -13.77
N ILE A 239 1.78 6.81 -13.86
CA ILE A 239 0.49 7.28 -13.34
C ILE A 239 0.57 7.51 -11.83
N THR A 240 1.19 6.58 -11.09
CA THR A 240 1.33 6.67 -9.63
C THR A 240 2.18 7.88 -9.23
N VAL A 241 3.31 8.11 -9.91
CA VAL A 241 4.17 9.28 -9.69
C VAL A 241 3.42 10.57 -10.03
N ALA A 242 2.78 10.64 -11.20
CA ALA A 242 2.07 11.84 -11.63
C ALA A 242 0.89 12.18 -10.70
N ALA A 243 0.11 11.19 -10.30
CA ALA A 243 -1.01 11.37 -9.38
C ALA A 243 -0.54 11.85 -8.00
N GLY A 244 0.45 11.20 -7.41
CA GLY A 244 0.95 11.63 -6.09
C GLY A 244 1.68 12.97 -6.13
N LEU A 245 2.46 13.25 -7.17
CA LEU A 245 3.08 14.56 -7.34
C LEU A 245 2.02 15.66 -7.50
N GLY A 246 0.96 15.39 -8.28
CA GLY A 246 -0.18 16.31 -8.41
C GLY A 246 -0.87 16.59 -7.08
N LEU A 247 -1.10 15.57 -6.24
CA LEU A 247 -1.69 15.74 -4.91
C LEU A 247 -0.77 16.53 -3.95
N ILE A 248 0.54 16.27 -4.00
CA ILE A 248 1.52 17.01 -3.17
C ILE A 248 1.59 18.47 -3.61
N ILE A 249 1.60 18.74 -4.91
CA ILE A 249 1.56 20.10 -5.46
C ILE A 249 0.26 20.80 -5.04
N TYR A 250 -0.88 20.11 -5.15
CA TYR A 250 -2.19 20.63 -4.72
C TYR A 250 -2.21 21.01 -3.23
N ALA A 251 -1.68 20.17 -2.34
CA ALA A 251 -1.53 20.51 -0.93
C ALA A 251 -0.51 21.64 -0.69
N GLY A 252 0.60 21.64 -1.43
CA GLY A 252 1.67 22.64 -1.31
C GLY A 252 1.26 24.04 -1.72
N PHE A 253 0.33 24.18 -2.67
CA PHE A 253 -0.25 25.47 -3.06
C PHE A 253 -1.38 25.96 -2.14
N ALA A 254 -1.78 25.16 -1.14
CA ALA A 254 -2.79 25.60 -0.18
C ALA A 254 -2.28 26.77 0.68
N ASN A 255 -3.18 27.68 1.02
CA ASN A 255 -2.85 28.87 1.81
C ASN A 255 -2.42 28.52 3.24
N GLY A 256 -1.68 29.42 3.90
CA GLY A 256 -1.22 29.22 5.27
C GLY A 256 -2.33 28.97 6.29
N GLU A 257 -3.51 29.59 6.11
CA GLU A 257 -4.68 29.35 6.97
C GLU A 257 -5.24 27.93 6.82
N VAL A 258 -5.20 27.35 5.62
CA VAL A 258 -5.62 25.96 5.36
C VAL A 258 -4.68 24.99 6.08
N TRP A 259 -3.37 25.26 6.06
CA TRP A 259 -2.39 24.48 6.80
C TRP A 259 -2.57 24.58 8.32
N LYS A 260 -2.91 25.77 8.82
CA LYS A 260 -3.19 25.99 10.24
C LYS A 260 -4.45 25.25 10.69
N GLU A 261 -5.49 25.26 9.88
CA GLU A 261 -6.70 24.47 10.10
C GLU A 261 -6.40 22.97 10.09
N PHE A 262 -5.61 22.48 9.12
CA PHE A 262 -5.18 21.09 9.09
C PHE A 262 -4.40 20.70 10.35
N TYR A 263 -3.51 21.57 10.83
CA TYR A 263 -2.79 21.34 12.08
C TYR A 263 -3.73 21.27 13.30
N GLN A 264 -4.78 22.09 13.33
CA GLN A 264 -5.82 21.98 14.35
C GLN A 264 -6.55 20.63 14.26
N TYR A 265 -6.91 20.21 13.05
CA TYR A 265 -7.51 18.89 12.83
C TYR A 265 -6.62 17.76 13.32
N PHE A 266 -5.32 17.78 13.00
CA PHE A 266 -4.37 16.79 13.47
C PHE A 266 -4.29 16.68 15.01
N ARG A 267 -4.56 17.78 15.74
CA ARG A 267 -4.53 17.80 17.21
C ARG A 267 -5.83 17.34 17.87
N GLU A 268 -6.95 17.48 17.18
CA GLU A 268 -8.29 17.27 17.76
C GLU A 268 -8.96 15.98 17.27
N SER A 269 -8.71 15.60 16.01
CA SER A 269 -9.38 14.52 15.29
C SER A 269 -8.58 13.22 15.39
N LYS A 270 -9.24 12.15 15.82
CA LYS A 270 -8.65 10.82 15.92
C LYS A 270 -8.33 10.29 14.54
N PHE A 271 -9.30 10.42 13.64
CA PHE A 271 -9.20 9.97 12.26
C PHE A 271 -8.02 10.62 11.52
N ILE A 272 -7.91 11.95 11.55
CA ILE A 272 -6.86 12.69 10.82
C ILE A 272 -5.49 12.44 11.45
N HIS A 273 -5.43 12.33 12.78
CA HIS A 273 -4.20 12.01 13.49
C HIS A 273 -3.66 10.63 13.11
N ILE A 274 -4.50 9.59 13.16
CA ILE A 274 -4.12 8.23 12.78
C ILE A 274 -3.68 8.16 11.33
N MET A 275 -4.41 8.84 10.42
CA MET A 275 -4.07 8.87 9.00
C MET A 275 -2.72 9.56 8.73
N SER A 276 -2.43 10.65 9.45
CA SER A 276 -1.15 11.35 9.32
C SER A 276 0.03 10.52 9.86
N LEU A 277 -0.18 9.80 10.96
CA LEU A 277 0.79 8.82 11.45
C LEU A 277 1.01 7.69 10.45
N ASP A 278 -0.05 7.24 9.79
CA ASP A 278 0.03 6.19 8.78
C ASP A 278 0.86 6.62 7.55
N PHE A 279 0.65 7.85 7.07
CA PHE A 279 1.46 8.48 6.04
C PHE A 279 2.94 8.52 6.42
N LEU A 280 3.24 8.86 7.68
CA LEU A 280 4.60 8.86 8.20
C LEU A 280 5.18 7.43 8.24
N LEU A 281 4.44 6.45 8.72
CA LEU A 281 4.87 5.05 8.76
C LEU A 281 5.21 4.53 7.37
N PHE A 282 4.33 4.77 6.39
CA PHE A 282 4.61 4.39 5.00
C PHE A 282 5.85 5.07 4.45
N THR A 283 6.06 6.34 4.77
CA THR A 283 7.28 7.05 4.38
C THR A 283 8.51 6.45 5.05
N THR A 284 8.48 6.22 6.36
CA THR A 284 9.61 5.70 7.15
C THR A 284 9.99 4.27 6.76
N PHE A 285 9.04 3.40 6.44
CA PHE A 285 9.34 2.05 5.99
C PHE A 285 9.80 1.97 4.53
N SER A 286 9.56 3.02 3.72
CA SER A 286 9.83 2.97 2.28
C SER A 286 11.29 2.74 1.90
N PRO A 287 12.31 3.32 2.56
CA PRO A 287 13.72 3.08 2.19
C PRO A 287 14.11 1.62 2.36
N PHE A 288 13.62 0.97 3.43
CA PHE A 288 13.88 -0.45 3.67
C PHE A 288 13.30 -1.34 2.57
N TRP A 289 12.05 -1.10 2.18
CA TRP A 289 11.39 -1.91 1.15
C TRP A 289 11.93 -1.64 -0.26
N VAL A 290 12.34 -0.40 -0.54
CA VAL A 290 13.05 -0.07 -1.77
C VAL A 290 14.42 -0.74 -1.81
N TYR A 291 15.16 -0.74 -0.70
CA TYR A 291 16.43 -1.47 -0.60
C TYR A 291 16.23 -2.97 -0.86
N ASN A 292 15.23 -3.59 -0.24
CA ASN A 292 14.90 -5.00 -0.46
C ASN A 292 14.55 -5.30 -1.93
N ASP A 293 13.75 -4.44 -2.58
CA ASP A 293 13.42 -4.61 -3.99
C ASP A 293 14.66 -4.42 -4.90
N MET A 294 15.54 -3.49 -4.55
CA MET A 294 16.77 -3.20 -5.29
C MET A 294 17.80 -4.33 -5.21
N THR A 295 17.95 -4.95 -4.04
CA THR A 295 18.84 -6.11 -3.85
C THR A 295 18.29 -7.35 -4.53
N ALA A 296 16.98 -7.60 -4.45
CA ALA A 296 16.32 -8.69 -5.17
C ALA A 296 16.50 -8.58 -6.69
N ARG A 297 16.56 -7.35 -7.23
CA ARG A 297 16.81 -7.05 -8.64
C ARG A 297 18.30 -6.97 -9.02
N ARG A 298 19.23 -7.22 -8.08
CA ARG A 298 20.68 -7.05 -8.29
C ARG A 298 21.06 -5.67 -8.86
N TRP A 299 20.29 -4.63 -8.53
CA TRP A 299 20.45 -3.26 -9.06
C TRP A 299 21.08 -2.29 -8.06
N ILE A 300 21.65 -2.81 -6.96
CA ILE A 300 22.17 -2.00 -5.86
C ILE A 300 23.30 -1.05 -6.31
N ASN A 301 24.27 -1.54 -7.09
CA ASN A 301 25.44 -0.76 -7.49
C ASN A 301 25.10 0.46 -8.36
N LYS A 302 24.02 0.38 -9.16
CA LYS A 302 23.57 1.45 -10.07
C LYS A 302 22.51 2.34 -9.43
N GLY A 303 21.64 1.76 -8.59
CA GLY A 303 20.47 2.44 -8.01
C GLY A 303 20.69 3.05 -6.64
N PHE A 304 21.82 2.81 -5.96
CA PHE A 304 22.03 3.20 -4.55
C PHE A 304 21.77 4.69 -4.27
N TRP A 305 22.07 5.58 -5.21
CA TRP A 305 21.82 7.02 -5.07
C TRP A 305 20.33 7.38 -4.91
N LEU A 306 19.41 6.53 -5.36
CA LEU A 306 17.97 6.72 -5.16
C LEU A 306 17.50 6.40 -3.73
N LEU A 307 18.28 5.65 -2.96
CA LEU A 307 17.91 5.25 -1.60
C LEU A 307 17.64 6.45 -0.67
N PRO A 308 18.52 7.46 -0.53
CA PRO A 308 18.22 8.63 0.30
C PRO A 308 16.98 9.41 -0.20
N LEU A 309 16.69 9.37 -1.51
CA LEU A 309 15.55 10.05 -2.10
C LEU A 309 14.21 9.44 -1.66
N THR A 310 14.20 8.17 -1.24
CA THR A 310 13.00 7.50 -0.73
C THR A 310 12.48 8.07 0.59
N LEU A 311 13.29 8.85 1.32
CA LEU A 311 12.83 9.59 2.48
C LEU A 311 11.89 10.75 2.13
N ILE A 312 11.85 11.18 0.85
CA ILE A 312 10.86 12.14 0.39
C ILE A 312 9.50 11.43 0.36
N PRO A 313 8.51 11.88 1.16
CA PRO A 313 7.23 11.21 1.30
C PRO A 313 6.57 10.96 -0.06
N PHE A 314 6.19 9.70 -0.30
CA PHE A 314 5.56 9.19 -1.52
C PHE A 314 6.37 9.34 -2.82
N VAL A 315 6.85 10.53 -3.17
CA VAL A 315 7.55 10.82 -4.43
C VAL A 315 8.83 10.00 -4.55
N GLY A 316 9.59 9.88 -3.46
CA GLY A 316 10.83 9.10 -3.43
C GLY A 316 10.64 7.65 -3.85
N PRO A 317 9.83 6.85 -3.12
CA PRO A 317 9.58 5.46 -3.51
C PRO A 317 8.85 5.34 -4.85
N ALA A 318 7.94 6.25 -5.21
CA ALA A 318 7.26 6.20 -6.51
C ALA A 318 8.25 6.46 -7.67
N LEU A 319 9.18 7.39 -7.52
CA LEU A 319 10.23 7.66 -8.51
C LEU A 319 11.19 6.47 -8.66
N TYR A 320 11.53 5.80 -7.54
CA TYR A 320 12.27 4.54 -7.60
C TYR A 320 11.53 3.50 -8.45
N LEU A 321 10.22 3.31 -8.25
CA LEU A 321 9.42 2.36 -9.06
C LEU A 321 9.43 2.71 -10.55
N LEU A 322 9.43 4.00 -10.87
CA LEU A 322 9.54 4.47 -12.26
C LEU A 322 10.91 4.17 -12.87
N LEU A 323 12.00 4.27 -12.10
CA LEU A 323 13.37 4.13 -12.59
C LEU A 323 13.93 2.69 -12.51
N ARG A 324 13.41 1.84 -11.63
CA ARG A 324 13.93 0.47 -11.41
C ARG A 324 13.88 -0.37 -12.69
N PRO A 325 14.86 -1.25 -12.97
CA PRO A 325 14.80 -2.16 -14.11
C PRO A 325 13.63 -3.14 -13.95
N SER A 326 12.98 -3.51 -15.05
CA SER A 326 11.95 -4.57 -15.04
C SER A 326 12.58 -5.93 -14.73
N LEU A 327 11.86 -6.80 -14.04
CA LEU A 327 12.35 -8.15 -13.70
C LEU A 327 12.72 -8.98 -14.93
N SER A 328 12.03 -8.82 -16.05
CA SER A 328 12.32 -9.52 -17.33
C SER A 328 13.60 -9.05 -18.05
N ALA A 329 14.29 -8.02 -17.53
CA ALA A 329 15.50 -7.46 -18.18
C ALA A 329 16.82 -7.98 -17.60
N LEU A 330 16.78 -8.92 -16.64
CA LEU A 330 17.96 -9.53 -16.01
C LEU A 330 18.27 -10.90 -16.62
N PRO A 331 19.51 -11.17 -17.05
CA PRO A 331 20.22 -10.60 -18.18
C PRO A 331 20.05 -11.44 -19.47
N MET A 332 19.65 -10.76 -20.54
CA MET A 332 20.04 -11.07 -21.93
C MET A 332 21.38 -10.38 -22.28
N PHE A 333 22.23 -10.15 -21.26
CA PHE A 333 23.43 -9.30 -21.32
C PHE A 333 24.75 -10.09 -21.36
N LEU A 334 24.73 -11.35 -21.78
CA LEU A 334 25.94 -12.18 -21.90
C LEU A 334 26.17 -12.75 -23.31
N SER A 335 25.64 -12.10 -24.36
CA SER A 335 25.82 -12.60 -25.74
C SER A 335 26.25 -11.55 -26.77
N SER A 336 26.93 -10.48 -26.37
CA SER A 336 27.47 -9.52 -27.34
C SER A 336 28.83 -8.96 -26.93
N THR A 337 29.84 -9.83 -26.78
CA THR A 337 31.25 -9.41 -26.84
C THR A 337 32.11 -10.57 -27.32
N THR A 338 31.91 -11.03 -28.56
CA THR A 338 33.01 -11.62 -29.35
C THR A 338 32.66 -11.61 -30.83
N THR A 339 32.90 -10.50 -31.52
CA THR A 339 33.24 -10.48 -32.95
C THR A 339 33.93 -9.16 -33.22
N GLU A 340 35.24 -9.19 -33.46
CA GLU A 340 35.95 -8.44 -34.50
C GLU A 340 37.43 -8.28 -34.11
N LYS A 341 38.24 -9.23 -34.58
CA LYS A 341 39.64 -9.06 -34.98
C LYS A 341 39.98 -10.25 -35.88
N ASP A 342 39.92 -10.00 -37.17
CA ASP A 342 40.82 -10.59 -38.17
C ASP A 342 41.34 -9.45 -39.05
#